data_AF-A0A959IA23-F1
#
_entry.id   AF-A0A959IA23-F1
#
_cell.length_a   1.000
_cell.length_b   1.000
_cell.length_c   1.000
_cell.angle_alpha   90.00
_cell.angle_beta   90.00
_cell.angle_gamma   90.00
#
_symmetry.space_group_name_H-M   'P 1'
#
loop_
_entity.id
_entity.type
_entity.pdbx_description
1 polymer ?
#
loop_
_entity_poly.entity_id
_entity_poly.type
_entity_poly.pdbx_seq_one_letter_code
_entity_poly.pdbx_strand_id
1 'polypeptide(L)'
;MKTRIGFMIAGMLLVATFSYSQEEIDVQRAYEKACAENTTRAYDKFLKKYPESSWTDDVLARRYVTDQVAARLTNDLEEVRLFLAAYEHAARQPFAKELAAWKGEDFLAASRREVVEHFLQLRYDLAVRNRSIAGLEEFLADCHTYHFENAPNHDSAVRKLYDLRSTEAEEKNTIDGYLDFLDNFPASPKTPAYL
;
A
#
# COMPACT_ATOMS: atom_id res chain seq x y z
N MET A 1 -13.40 -47.24 -54.54
CA MET A 1 -13.27 -45.85 -55.05
C MET A 1 -13.61 -44.88 -53.93
N LYS A 2 -12.76 -43.85 -53.80
CA LYS A 2 -12.91 -42.58 -53.03
C LYS A 2 -12.59 -42.61 -51.53
N THR A 3 -11.30 -42.39 -51.28
CA THR A 3 -10.64 -41.62 -50.21
C THR A 3 -11.40 -40.38 -49.75
N ARG A 4 -11.36 -40.11 -48.43
CA ARG A 4 -11.13 -38.76 -47.87
C ARG A 4 -10.28 -38.85 -46.60
N ILE A 5 -9.09 -38.30 -46.73
CA ILE A 5 -8.14 -37.90 -45.70
C ILE A 5 -8.72 -36.67 -44.98
N GLY A 6 -8.60 -36.62 -43.65
CA GLY A 6 -8.94 -35.42 -42.88
C GLY A 6 -8.50 -35.52 -41.41
N PHE A 7 -7.31 -34.95 -41.12
CA PHE A 7 -6.89 -34.34 -39.84
C PHE A 7 -7.05 -35.19 -38.57
N MET A 8 -6.07 -35.96 -38.12
CA MET A 8 -4.85 -35.49 -37.42
C MET A 8 -5.01 -34.18 -36.63
N ILE A 9 -4.86 -34.32 -35.30
CA ILE A 9 -4.46 -33.29 -34.33
C ILE A 9 -5.55 -32.26 -34.00
N ALA A 10 -6.48 -32.65 -33.13
CA ALA A 10 -7.36 -31.73 -32.41
C ALA A 10 -7.59 -32.19 -30.96
N GLY A 11 -6.49 -32.57 -30.29
CA GLY A 11 -6.48 -32.92 -28.87
C GLY A 11 -5.36 -32.23 -28.09
N MET A 12 -4.68 -31.26 -28.69
CA MET A 12 -3.75 -30.36 -28.01
C MET A 12 -4.54 -29.12 -27.59
N LEU A 13 -5.47 -29.31 -26.65
CA LEU A 13 -6.19 -28.20 -26.04
C LEU A 13 -5.18 -27.45 -25.17
N LEU A 14 -4.89 -26.26 -25.64
CA LEU A 14 -3.91 -25.30 -25.18
C LEU A 14 -4.30 -24.79 -23.79
N VAL A 15 -3.98 -25.56 -22.73
CA VAL A 15 -3.98 -25.06 -21.36
C VAL A 15 -2.58 -24.50 -21.11
N ALA A 16 -2.39 -23.24 -21.48
CA ALA A 16 -1.24 -22.45 -21.04
C ALA A 16 -1.42 -22.10 -19.55
N THR A 17 -1.40 -23.11 -18.68
CA THR A 17 -1.04 -22.89 -17.28
C THR A 17 0.47 -22.75 -17.27
N PHE A 18 0.95 -21.51 -17.14
CA PHE A 18 2.30 -21.24 -16.65
C PHE A 18 2.51 -22.13 -15.42
N SER A 19 3.25 -23.23 -15.61
CA SER A 19 3.60 -24.13 -14.53
C SER A 19 4.71 -23.44 -13.78
N TYR A 20 4.34 -22.59 -12.81
CA TYR A 20 5.28 -22.08 -11.82
C TYR A 20 6.05 -23.28 -11.28
N SER A 21 7.37 -23.20 -11.34
CA SER A 21 8.20 -24.29 -10.83
C SER A 21 7.94 -24.46 -9.33
N GLN A 22 7.98 -25.69 -8.82
CA GLN A 22 7.80 -25.96 -7.40
C GLN A 22 8.77 -25.13 -6.53
N GLU A 23 9.95 -24.84 -7.08
CA GLU A 23 10.99 -24.02 -6.47
C GLU A 23 10.56 -22.55 -6.31
N GLU A 24 9.96 -21.93 -7.33
CA GLU A 24 9.46 -20.55 -7.23
C GLU A 24 8.34 -20.40 -6.20
N ILE A 25 7.46 -21.40 -6.08
CA ILE A 25 6.39 -21.41 -5.07
C ILE A 25 6.99 -21.47 -3.66
N ASP A 26 8.02 -22.29 -3.46
CA ASP A 26 8.68 -22.43 -2.17
C ASP A 26 9.50 -21.18 -1.80
N VAL A 27 10.13 -20.54 -2.79
CA VAL A 27 10.80 -19.23 -2.65
C VAL A 27 9.78 -18.18 -2.23
N GLN A 28 8.65 -18.08 -2.92
CA GLN A 28 7.60 -17.10 -2.61
C GLN A 28 7.06 -17.26 -1.18
N ARG A 29 6.74 -18.50 -0.77
CA ARG A 29 6.26 -18.75 0.61
C ARG A 29 7.32 -18.44 1.66
N ALA A 30 8.58 -18.74 1.38
CA ALA A 30 9.67 -18.43 2.29
C ALA A 30 9.88 -16.91 2.41
N TYR A 31 9.71 -16.17 1.33
CA TYR A 31 9.75 -14.72 1.30
C TYR A 31 8.59 -14.14 2.13
N GLU A 32 7.36 -14.55 1.86
CA GLU A 32 6.17 -14.12 2.61
C GLU A 32 6.31 -14.39 4.11
N LYS A 33 6.86 -15.55 4.47
CA LYS A 33 7.15 -15.91 5.86
C LYS A 33 8.23 -15.00 6.47
N ALA A 34 9.30 -14.72 5.74
CA ALA A 34 10.36 -13.84 6.22
C ALA A 34 9.84 -12.41 6.44
N CYS A 35 8.99 -11.91 5.53
CA CYS A 35 8.30 -10.62 5.69
C CYS A 35 7.31 -10.63 6.86
N ALA A 36 6.57 -11.72 7.07
CA ALA A 36 5.65 -11.85 8.20
C ALA A 36 6.38 -11.89 9.56
N GLU A 37 7.53 -12.57 9.64
CA GLU A 37 8.35 -12.60 10.86
C GLU A 37 9.14 -11.29 11.05
N ASN A 38 9.55 -10.64 9.96
CA ASN A 38 10.15 -9.30 9.92
C ASN A 38 11.33 -9.08 10.87
N THR A 39 12.20 -10.08 10.98
CA THR A 39 13.42 -10.00 11.81
C THR A 39 14.65 -10.21 10.95
N THR A 40 15.79 -9.64 11.35
CA THR A 40 17.09 -9.92 10.72
C THR A 40 17.31 -11.43 10.59
N ARG A 41 16.97 -12.21 11.64
CA ARG A 41 17.09 -13.66 11.65
C ARG A 41 16.24 -14.35 10.57
N ALA A 42 15.01 -13.89 10.36
CA ALA A 42 14.12 -14.46 9.34
C ALA A 42 14.64 -14.15 7.93
N TYR A 43 15.11 -12.93 7.70
CA TYR A 43 15.72 -12.53 6.44
C TYR A 43 17.05 -13.24 6.17
N ASP A 44 17.91 -13.39 7.18
CA ASP A 44 19.15 -14.19 7.10
C ASP A 44 18.85 -15.64 6.69
N LYS A 45 17.79 -16.22 7.27
CA LYS A 45 17.36 -17.59 6.94
C LYS A 45 16.89 -17.70 5.50
N PHE A 46 16.18 -16.70 4.99
CA PHE A 46 15.76 -16.63 3.59
C PHE A 46 16.98 -16.53 2.67
N LEU A 47 17.84 -15.53 2.87
CA LEU A 47 19.01 -15.27 2.03
C LEU A 47 19.99 -16.44 2.00
N LYS A 48 20.13 -17.16 3.13
CA LYS A 48 20.93 -18.38 3.18
C LYS A 48 20.37 -19.51 2.34
N LYS A 49 19.03 -19.63 2.27
CA LYS A 49 18.35 -20.72 1.57
C LYS A 49 18.12 -20.41 0.08
N TYR A 50 17.93 -19.14 -0.26
CA TYR A 50 17.59 -18.66 -1.60
C TYR A 50 18.45 -17.45 -2.00
N PRO A 51 19.77 -17.61 -2.12
CA PRO A 51 20.69 -16.49 -2.34
C PRO A 51 20.52 -15.80 -3.71
N GLU A 52 20.07 -16.52 -4.74
CA GLU A 52 19.91 -15.99 -6.11
C GLU A 52 18.45 -15.80 -6.53
N SER A 53 17.53 -15.70 -5.55
CA SER A 53 16.11 -15.49 -5.86
C SER A 53 15.85 -14.09 -6.45
N SER A 54 14.75 -13.96 -7.18
CA SER A 54 14.22 -12.66 -7.62
C SER A 54 13.89 -11.71 -6.45
N TRP A 55 13.80 -12.22 -5.22
CA TRP A 55 13.50 -11.46 -4.01
C TRP A 55 14.74 -11.11 -3.19
N THR A 56 15.93 -11.57 -3.58
CA THR A 56 17.17 -11.39 -2.81
C THR A 56 17.46 -9.91 -2.53
N ASP A 57 17.37 -9.05 -3.54
CA ASP A 57 17.65 -7.62 -3.39
C ASP A 57 16.68 -6.92 -2.43
N ASP A 58 15.40 -7.29 -2.49
CA ASP A 58 14.37 -6.76 -1.58
C ASP A 58 14.61 -7.24 -0.15
N VAL A 59 14.93 -8.53 0.03
CA VAL A 59 15.22 -9.10 1.35
C VAL A 59 16.49 -8.50 1.95
N LEU A 60 17.54 -8.25 1.15
CA LEU A 60 18.74 -7.56 1.59
C LEU A 60 18.43 -6.13 2.06
N ALA A 61 17.62 -5.39 1.30
CA ALA A 61 17.19 -4.05 1.68
C ALA A 61 16.40 -4.07 3.00
N ARG A 62 15.44 -4.98 3.15
CA ARG A 62 14.63 -5.14 4.37
C ARG A 62 15.46 -5.54 5.58
N ARG A 63 16.37 -6.50 5.42
CA ARG A 63 17.32 -6.91 6.45
C ARG A 63 18.18 -5.74 6.91
N TYR A 64 18.73 -4.97 5.97
CA TYR A 64 19.56 -3.81 6.25
C TYR A 64 18.79 -2.73 7.02
N VAL A 65 17.56 -2.41 6.61
CA VAL A 65 16.67 -1.51 7.34
C VAL A 65 16.38 -2.07 8.73
N THR A 66 16.06 -3.36 8.86
CA THR A 66 15.79 -4.00 10.16
C THR A 66 16.99 -3.90 11.11
N ASP A 67 18.21 -4.16 10.63
CA ASP A 67 19.45 -4.02 11.42
C ASP A 67 19.71 -2.57 11.84
N GLN A 68 19.60 -1.61 10.91
CA GLN A 68 19.83 -0.18 11.19
C GLN A 68 18.79 0.40 12.15
N VAL A 69 17.53 0.06 11.94
CA VAL A 69 16.39 0.54 12.74
C VAL A 69 16.43 -0.10 14.13
N ALA A 70 16.71 -1.41 14.24
CA ALA A 70 16.88 -2.08 15.53
C ALA A 70 18.08 -1.56 16.32
N ALA A 71 19.18 -1.20 15.65
CA ALA A 71 20.35 -0.60 16.30
C ALA A 71 20.09 0.82 16.82
N ARG A 72 19.25 1.61 16.13
CA ARG A 72 18.94 3.01 16.49
C ARG A 72 17.73 3.18 17.40
N LEU A 73 16.75 2.29 17.35
CA LEU A 73 15.52 2.31 18.16
C LEU A 73 15.57 1.33 19.35
N THR A 74 16.75 1.15 19.94
CA THR A 74 16.90 0.34 21.16
C THR A 74 16.21 1.02 22.36
N ASN A 75 14.90 0.83 22.44
CA ASN A 75 14.18 0.49 23.67
C ASN A 75 12.73 0.03 23.47
N ASP A 76 12.19 0.03 22.24
CA ASP A 76 10.85 -0.53 22.01
C ASP A 76 10.78 -1.35 20.72
N LEU A 77 10.74 -2.67 20.88
CA LEU A 77 10.61 -3.65 19.80
C LEU A 77 9.29 -3.44 19.02
N GLU A 78 8.27 -2.88 19.67
CA GLU A 78 6.97 -2.62 19.07
C GLU A 78 7.00 -1.40 18.13
N GLU A 79 7.83 -0.40 18.43
CA GLU A 79 8.02 0.75 17.54
C GLU A 79 8.74 0.36 16.24
N VAL A 80 9.74 -0.52 16.33
CA VAL A 80 10.41 -1.10 15.15
C VAL A 80 9.41 -1.90 14.32
N ARG A 81 8.54 -2.68 14.97
CA ARG A 81 7.51 -3.49 14.30
C ARG A 81 6.49 -2.62 13.57
N LEU A 82 6.00 -1.56 14.21
CA LEU A 82 5.05 -0.61 13.61
C LEU A 82 5.68 0.14 12.43
N PHE A 83 6.95 0.54 12.56
CA PHE A 83 7.69 1.17 11.48
C PHE A 83 7.81 0.27 10.25
N LEU A 84 8.26 -0.98 10.44
CA LEU A 84 8.43 -1.92 9.33
C LEU A 84 7.07 -2.33 8.72
N ALA A 85 6.02 -2.44 9.53
CA ALA A 85 4.67 -2.70 9.05
C ALA A 85 4.13 -1.53 8.20
N ALA A 86 4.32 -0.29 8.63
CA ALA A 86 3.93 0.89 7.87
C ALA A 86 4.70 0.97 6.54
N TYR A 87 6.01 0.73 6.56
CA TYR A 87 6.84 0.71 5.37
C TYR A 87 6.47 -0.41 4.40
N GLU A 88 6.20 -1.62 4.90
CA GLU A 88 5.80 -2.75 4.06
C GLU A 88 4.40 -2.57 3.47
N HIS A 89 3.46 -2.02 4.25
CA HIS A 89 2.17 -1.63 3.74
C HIS A 89 2.31 -0.57 2.64
N ALA A 90 3.11 0.47 2.89
CA ALA A 90 3.39 1.54 1.95
C ALA A 90 4.04 1.07 0.64
N ALA A 91 4.98 0.12 0.72
CA ALA A 91 5.65 -0.47 -0.43
C ALA A 91 4.72 -1.28 -1.35
N ARG A 92 3.51 -1.61 -0.91
CA ARG A 92 2.47 -2.31 -1.70
C ARG A 92 1.45 -1.35 -2.33
N GLN A 93 1.52 -0.06 -2.01
CA GLN A 93 0.57 0.94 -2.48
C GLN A 93 1.01 1.58 -3.81
N PRO A 94 0.10 2.28 -4.53
CA PRO A 94 0.40 2.86 -5.85
C PRO A 94 1.59 3.84 -5.88
N PHE A 95 1.96 4.42 -4.73
CA PHE A 95 3.09 5.34 -4.57
C PHE A 95 4.40 4.67 -4.13
N ALA A 96 4.49 3.33 -4.21
CA ALA A 96 5.68 2.57 -3.82
C ALA A 96 6.96 3.04 -4.55
N LYS A 97 6.84 3.57 -5.77
CA LYS A 97 7.97 4.14 -6.52
C LYS A 97 8.47 5.44 -5.92
N GLU A 98 7.59 6.34 -5.48
CA GLU A 98 7.98 7.57 -4.80
C GLU A 98 8.56 7.28 -3.41
N LEU A 99 7.97 6.33 -2.68
CA LEU A 99 8.53 5.87 -1.40
C LEU A 99 9.90 5.21 -1.58
N ALA A 100 10.09 4.42 -2.64
CA ALA A 100 11.37 3.80 -2.96
C ALA A 100 12.43 4.80 -3.45
N ALA A 101 12.03 6.01 -3.86
CA ALA A 101 12.97 7.09 -4.15
C ALA A 101 13.48 7.76 -2.87
N TRP A 102 12.71 7.68 -1.77
CA TRP A 102 13.12 8.07 -0.43
C TRP A 102 13.93 6.94 0.24
N LYS A 103 15.06 6.58 -0.37
CA LYS A 103 16.04 5.60 0.14
C LYS A 103 17.36 6.28 0.46
N GLY A 104 18.11 5.76 1.44
CA GLY A 104 19.49 6.19 1.73
C GLY A 104 19.69 6.71 3.16
N GLU A 105 20.75 7.49 3.37
CA GLU A 105 21.10 8.01 4.70
C GLU A 105 20.02 8.93 5.29
N ASP A 106 19.32 9.70 4.46
CA ASP A 106 18.24 10.60 4.89
C ASP A 106 17.05 9.84 5.47
N PHE A 107 16.67 8.71 4.85
CA PHE A 107 15.61 7.84 5.36
C PHE A 107 16.00 7.19 6.69
N LEU A 108 17.26 6.78 6.82
CA LEU A 108 17.77 6.14 8.03
C LEU A 108 18.01 7.14 9.17
N ALA A 109 18.23 8.41 8.84
CA ALA A 109 18.39 9.51 9.78
C ALA A 109 17.05 10.13 10.21
N ALA A 110 15.99 9.95 9.42
CA ALA A 110 14.66 10.43 9.72
C ALA A 110 14.08 9.73 10.96
N SER A 111 13.48 10.52 11.83
CA SER A 111 12.65 10.04 12.94
C SER A 111 11.40 9.34 12.42
N ARG A 112 10.80 8.49 13.27
CA ARG A 112 9.49 7.87 13.02
C ARG A 112 8.44 8.90 12.58
N ARG A 113 8.47 10.08 13.22
CA ARG A 113 7.55 11.17 12.94
C ARG A 113 7.71 11.68 11.50
N GLU A 114 8.93 11.96 11.07
CA GLU A 114 9.23 12.46 9.73
C GLU A 114 8.85 11.46 8.64
N VAL A 115 9.05 10.15 8.90
CA VAL A 115 8.65 9.08 7.99
C VAL A 115 7.14 9.01 7.81
N VAL A 116 6.40 9.06 8.90
CA VAL A 116 4.93 9.06 8.87
C VAL A 116 4.40 10.32 8.20
N GLU A 117 4.97 11.49 8.52
CA GLU A 117 4.59 12.76 7.87
C GLU A 117 4.83 12.71 6.36
N HIS A 118 5.98 12.21 5.93
CA HIS A 118 6.29 12.08 4.50
C HIS A 118 5.35 11.11 3.78
N PHE A 119 5.06 9.96 4.41
CA PHE A 119 4.11 8.99 3.89
C PHE A 119 2.70 9.57 3.74
N LEU A 120 2.20 10.23 4.78
CA LEU A 120 0.89 10.89 4.77
C LEU A 120 0.84 11.99 3.70
N GLN A 121 1.91 12.77 3.54
CA GLN A 121 2.03 13.77 2.49
C GLN A 121 1.93 13.17 1.09
N LEU A 122 2.67 12.08 0.80
CA LEU A 122 2.60 11.40 -0.49
C LEU A 122 1.20 10.85 -0.79
N ARG A 123 0.54 10.26 0.20
CA ARG A 123 -0.85 9.77 0.05
C ARG A 123 -1.81 10.90 -0.27
N TYR A 124 -1.72 11.99 0.48
CA TYR A 124 -2.54 13.18 0.24
C TYR A 124 -2.32 13.71 -1.17
N ASP A 125 -1.06 13.92 -1.59
CA ASP A 125 -0.73 14.47 -2.90
C ASP A 125 -1.24 13.58 -4.04
N LEU A 126 -1.12 12.27 -3.91
CA LEU A 126 -1.65 11.32 -4.88
C LEU A 126 -3.19 11.37 -4.94
N ALA A 127 -3.85 11.38 -3.78
CA ALA A 127 -5.30 11.44 -3.69
C ALA A 127 -5.84 12.74 -4.32
N VAL A 128 -5.21 13.89 -4.04
CA VAL A 128 -5.56 15.17 -4.64
C VAL A 128 -5.32 15.18 -6.13
N ARG A 129 -4.13 14.74 -6.59
CA ARG A 129 -3.77 14.70 -8.01
C ARG A 129 -4.78 13.88 -8.83
N ASN A 130 -5.22 12.77 -8.28
CA ASN A 130 -6.15 11.86 -8.94
C ASN A 130 -7.63 12.20 -8.68
N ARG A 131 -7.92 13.25 -7.91
CA ARG A 131 -9.28 13.57 -7.42
C ARG A 131 -9.98 12.34 -6.82
N SER A 132 -9.24 11.52 -6.10
CA SER A 132 -9.70 10.24 -5.58
C SER A 132 -10.37 10.40 -4.23
N ILE A 133 -11.68 10.17 -4.18
CA ILE A 133 -12.45 10.11 -2.94
C ILE A 133 -11.91 9.01 -2.02
N ALA A 134 -11.79 7.78 -2.52
CA ALA A 134 -11.25 6.66 -1.75
C ALA A 134 -9.83 6.95 -1.23
N GLY A 135 -8.99 7.61 -2.04
CA GLY A 135 -7.64 8.00 -1.61
C GLY A 135 -7.64 9.03 -0.47
N LEU A 136 -8.58 9.98 -0.47
CA LEU A 136 -8.73 10.95 0.62
C LEU A 136 -9.28 10.28 1.89
N GLU A 137 -10.25 9.36 1.75
CA GLU A 137 -10.79 8.58 2.87
C GLU A 137 -9.70 7.72 3.53
N GLU A 138 -8.89 7.02 2.73
CA GLU A 138 -7.76 6.25 3.24
C GLU A 138 -6.72 7.13 3.93
N PHE A 139 -6.41 8.31 3.38
CA PHE A 139 -5.50 9.26 4.03
C PHE A 139 -6.01 9.69 5.41
N LEU A 140 -7.30 10.01 5.53
CA LEU A 140 -7.90 10.41 6.81
C LEU A 140 -7.93 9.25 7.82
N ALA A 141 -8.22 8.03 7.36
CA ALA A 141 -8.15 6.82 8.18
C ALA A 141 -6.73 6.57 8.70
N ASP A 142 -5.71 6.78 7.86
CA ASP A 142 -4.31 6.67 8.25
C ASP A 142 -3.91 7.74 9.28
N CYS A 143 -4.35 8.99 9.11
CA CYS A 143 -4.10 10.05 10.09
C CYS A 143 -4.59 9.66 11.49
N HIS A 144 -5.79 9.06 11.58
CA HIS A 144 -6.33 8.55 12.82
C HIS A 144 -5.53 7.33 13.33
N THR A 145 -5.22 6.37 12.46
CA THR A 145 -4.49 5.14 12.80
C THR A 145 -3.11 5.43 13.38
N TYR A 146 -2.42 6.45 12.87
CA TYR A 146 -1.10 6.84 13.36
C TYR A 146 -1.15 7.84 14.54
N HIS A 147 -2.34 8.11 15.09
CA HIS A 147 -2.58 9.12 16.14
C HIS A 147 -1.99 10.50 15.77
N PHE A 148 -2.09 10.84 14.49
CA PHE A 148 -1.53 12.06 13.92
C PHE A 148 -2.66 13.09 13.79
N GLU A 149 -3.26 13.46 14.93
CA GLU A 149 -4.45 14.32 15.00
C GLU A 149 -4.26 15.71 14.38
N ASN A 150 -3.00 16.15 14.26
CA ASN A 150 -2.61 17.38 13.57
C ASN A 150 -1.79 17.09 12.29
N ALA A 151 -2.15 16.03 11.56
CA ALA A 151 -1.48 15.69 10.32
C ALA A 151 -1.49 16.88 9.35
N PRO A 152 -0.34 17.15 8.69
CA PRO A 152 -0.32 18.09 7.58
C PRO A 152 -1.42 17.75 6.59
N ASN A 153 -2.18 18.77 6.19
CA ASN A 153 -3.29 18.65 5.22
C ASN A 153 -4.53 17.90 5.69
N HIS A 154 -4.67 17.50 6.97
CA HIS A 154 -5.88 16.85 7.48
C HIS A 154 -7.15 17.63 7.10
N ASP A 155 -7.25 18.89 7.53
CA ASP A 155 -8.40 19.75 7.26
C ASP A 155 -8.60 20.02 5.76
N SER A 156 -7.50 20.10 5.01
CA SER A 156 -7.53 20.27 3.56
C SER A 156 -8.11 19.04 2.87
N ALA A 157 -7.76 17.83 3.34
CA ALA A 157 -8.29 16.57 2.83
C ALA A 157 -9.77 16.43 3.14
N VAL A 158 -10.21 16.78 4.35
CA VAL A 158 -11.64 16.81 4.74
C VAL A 158 -12.43 17.71 3.79
N ARG A 159 -11.97 18.95 3.57
CA ARG A 159 -12.65 19.89 2.66
C ARG A 159 -12.71 19.37 1.22
N LYS A 160 -11.60 18.84 0.70
CA LYS A 160 -11.56 18.27 -0.66
C LYS A 160 -12.47 17.06 -0.81
N LEU A 161 -12.55 16.22 0.22
CA LEU A 161 -13.45 15.07 0.24
C LEU A 161 -14.92 15.54 0.16
N TYR A 162 -15.28 16.56 0.95
CA TYR A 162 -16.62 17.17 0.89
C TYR A 162 -16.93 17.74 -0.49
N ASP A 163 -15.99 18.47 -1.09
CA ASP A 163 -16.17 19.04 -2.43
C ASP A 163 -16.44 17.94 -3.48
N LEU A 164 -15.63 16.87 -3.48
CA LEU A 164 -15.79 15.77 -4.44
C LEU A 164 -17.09 14.99 -4.24
N ARG A 165 -17.44 14.67 -2.98
CA ARG A 165 -18.68 13.96 -2.66
C ARG A 165 -19.92 14.79 -2.97
N SER A 166 -19.85 16.11 -2.77
CA SER A 166 -20.90 17.03 -3.21
C SER A 166 -21.04 17.05 -4.72
N THR A 167 -19.92 17.05 -5.47
CA THR A 167 -19.98 16.95 -6.93
C THR A 167 -20.60 15.62 -7.38
N GLU A 168 -20.27 14.48 -6.75
CA GLU A 168 -20.93 13.20 -7.06
C GLU A 168 -22.45 13.25 -6.82
N ALA A 169 -22.89 13.89 -5.73
CA ALA A 169 -24.31 14.06 -5.43
C ALA A 169 -25.01 14.96 -6.47
N GLU A 170 -24.38 16.07 -6.85
CA GLU A 170 -24.85 16.97 -7.90
C GLU A 170 -24.92 16.29 -9.27
N GLU A 171 -23.94 15.45 -9.61
CA GLU A 171 -23.93 14.66 -10.85
C GLU A 171 -25.03 13.60 -10.87
N LYS A 172 -25.27 12.93 -9.74
CA LYS A 172 -26.41 12.01 -9.59
C LYS A 172 -27.75 12.73 -9.72
N ASN A 173 -27.83 13.96 -9.19
CA ASN A 173 -29.03 14.82 -9.20
C ASN A 173 -30.30 14.07 -8.74
N THR A 174 -30.20 13.31 -7.66
CA THR A 174 -31.31 12.57 -7.06
C THR A 174 -31.43 12.93 -5.59
N ILE A 175 -32.66 12.87 -5.06
CA ILE A 175 -32.91 13.09 -3.62
C ILE A 175 -32.04 12.12 -2.79
N ASP A 176 -32.01 10.84 -3.17
CA ASP A 176 -31.20 9.83 -2.48
C ASP A 176 -29.71 10.18 -2.49
N GLY A 177 -29.17 10.69 -3.61
CA GLY A 177 -27.77 11.12 -3.70
C GLY A 177 -27.43 12.30 -2.79
N TYR A 178 -28.35 13.26 -2.64
CA TYR A 178 -28.17 14.37 -1.71
C TYR A 178 -28.35 13.95 -0.25
N LEU A 179 -29.30 13.06 0.06
CA LEU A 179 -29.49 12.53 1.41
C LEU A 179 -28.27 11.73 1.87
N ASP A 180 -27.75 10.84 1.01
CA ASP A 180 -26.52 10.09 1.28
C ASP A 180 -25.33 11.03 1.58
N PHE A 181 -25.20 12.13 0.84
CA PHE A 181 -24.18 13.14 1.12
C PHE A 181 -24.38 13.80 2.49
N LEU A 182 -25.60 14.23 2.82
CA LEU A 182 -25.89 14.91 4.08
C LEU A 182 -25.73 13.99 5.30
N ASP A 183 -26.11 12.72 5.19
CA ASP A 183 -25.99 11.73 6.26
C ASP A 183 -24.52 11.40 6.57
N ASN A 184 -23.68 11.27 5.54
CA ASN A 184 -22.27 10.95 5.71
C ASN A 184 -21.40 12.20 6.01
N PHE A 185 -21.87 13.40 5.65
CA PHE A 185 -21.12 14.65 5.80
C PHE A 185 -21.95 15.77 6.45
N PRO A 186 -22.50 15.57 7.65
CA PRO A 186 -23.41 16.54 8.29
C PRO A 186 -22.73 17.87 8.61
N ALA A 187 -21.41 17.88 8.82
CA ALA A 187 -20.61 19.08 9.07
C ALA A 187 -20.08 19.77 7.79
N SER A 188 -20.52 19.34 6.61
CA SER A 188 -20.12 19.97 5.35
C SER A 188 -20.56 21.44 5.29
N PRO A 189 -19.71 22.38 4.80
CA PRO A 189 -20.10 23.77 4.57
C PRO A 189 -21.27 23.92 3.59
N LYS A 190 -21.53 22.90 2.77
CA LYS A 190 -22.64 22.85 1.81
C LYS A 190 -23.92 22.27 2.40
N THR A 191 -23.88 21.77 3.63
CA THR A 191 -25.08 21.38 4.38
C THR A 191 -25.80 22.66 4.78
N PRO A 192 -27.02 22.92 4.28
CA PRO A 192 -27.75 24.09 4.71
C PRO A 192 -27.99 24.02 6.21
N ALA A 193 -27.65 25.09 6.92
CA ALA A 193 -27.88 25.24 8.36
C ALA A 193 -29.39 25.38 8.61
N TYR A 194 -30.13 24.27 8.52
CA TYR A 194 -31.48 24.20 9.02
C TYR A 194 -31.42 23.83 10.50
N LEU A 195 -31.31 24.87 11.32
CA LEU A 195 -31.80 24.90 12.70
C LEU A 195 -32.83 26.02 12.81
#